data_AF-A0A7R9YKL2-F1
#
_entry.id   AF-A0A7R9YKL2-F1
#
_cell.length_a   1.000
_cell.length_b   1.000
_cell.length_c   1.000
_cell.angle_alpha   90.00
_cell.angle_beta   90.00
_cell.angle_gamma   90.00
#
_symmetry.space_group_name_H-M   'P 1'
#
loop_
_entity.id
_entity.type
_entity.pdbx_description
1 polymer ?
#
loop_
_entity_poly.entity_id
_entity_poly.type
_entity_poly.pdbx_seq_one_letter_code
_entity_poly.pdbx_strand_id
1 'polypeptide(L)'
;ATIERAARHVVGAVDAIDLNCGCPQAIAKRGHYGAYLLDEPDLIVSIVQHLSGTLDVPVCVKIRVLPSAAATLSLALRLQEAGCVLLTVHGRTRERKSRGEADWAAIAA
;
A
#
# COMPACT_ATOMS: atom_id res chain seq x y z
N ALA A 1 -12.95 8.48 -6.01
CA ALA A 1 -13.31 8.80 -7.41
C ALA A 1 -12.17 8.57 -8.41
N THR A 2 -10.99 9.21 -8.28
CA THR A 2 -9.94 9.11 -9.34
C THR A 2 -9.31 7.72 -9.47
N ILE A 3 -8.99 7.05 -8.36
CA ILE A 3 -8.28 5.76 -8.40
C ILE A 3 -9.15 4.60 -8.90
N GLU A 4 -10.43 4.58 -8.53
CA GLU A 4 -11.41 3.62 -9.05
C GLU A 4 -11.55 3.73 -10.56
N ARG A 5 -11.67 4.96 -11.09
CA ARG A 5 -11.75 5.19 -12.54
C ARG A 5 -10.51 4.66 -13.27
N ALA A 6 -9.33 4.82 -12.68
CA ALA A 6 -8.09 4.27 -13.23
C ALA A 6 -8.11 2.73 -13.21
N ALA A 7 -8.55 2.11 -12.11
CA ALA A 7 -8.67 0.66 -12.01
C ALA A 7 -9.67 0.09 -13.04
N ARG A 8 -10.85 0.69 -13.17
CA ARG A 8 -11.89 0.29 -14.14
C ARG A 8 -11.41 0.30 -15.60
N HIS A 9 -10.39 1.10 -15.92
CA HIS A 9 -9.81 1.11 -17.26
C HIS A 9 -9.06 -0.18 -17.61
N VAL A 10 -8.60 -0.94 -16.60
CA VAL A 10 -7.73 -2.11 -16.80
C VAL A 10 -8.29 -3.42 -16.26
N VAL A 11 -9.34 -3.40 -15.42
CA VAL A 11 -9.95 -4.59 -14.77
C VAL A 11 -10.27 -5.74 -15.74
N GLY A 12 -10.66 -5.45 -16.99
CA GLY A 12 -10.92 -6.50 -18.00
C GLY A 12 -9.68 -7.13 -18.64
N ALA A 13 -8.48 -6.68 -18.27
CA ALA A 13 -7.21 -7.08 -18.87
C ALA A 13 -6.14 -7.48 -17.84
N VAL A 14 -6.49 -7.51 -16.55
CA VAL A 14 -5.55 -7.84 -15.46
C VAL A 14 -6.21 -8.77 -14.46
N ASP A 15 -5.40 -9.60 -13.81
CA ASP A 15 -5.87 -10.54 -12.79
C ASP A 15 -6.03 -9.89 -11.41
N ALA A 16 -5.40 -8.74 -11.16
CA ALA A 16 -5.47 -8.01 -9.89
C ALA A 16 -5.05 -6.54 -10.04
N ILE A 17 -5.40 -5.72 -9.06
CA ILE A 17 -4.97 -4.32 -8.94
C ILE A 17 -4.06 -4.16 -7.71
N ASP A 18 -2.84 -3.66 -7.89
CA ASP A 18 -1.92 -3.36 -6.77
C ASP A 18 -1.86 -1.85 -6.47
N LEU A 19 -2.16 -1.49 -5.21
CA LEU A 19 -2.04 -0.12 -4.73
C LEU A 19 -0.62 0.16 -4.23
N ASN A 20 0.08 1.06 -4.92
CA ASN A 20 1.40 1.50 -4.50
C ASN A 20 1.33 2.51 -3.34
N CYS A 21 1.67 2.04 -2.14
CA CYS A 21 1.88 2.83 -0.92
C CYS A 21 3.36 2.80 -0.48
N GLY A 22 4.29 2.61 -1.42
CA GLY A 22 5.70 2.33 -1.11
C GLY A 22 6.74 3.19 -1.84
N CYS A 23 6.39 3.97 -2.87
CA CYS A 23 7.34 4.80 -3.61
C CYS A 23 7.82 6.02 -2.80
N PRO A 24 9.13 6.19 -2.51
CA PRO A 24 9.65 7.32 -1.75
C PRO A 24 10.26 8.43 -2.64
N GLN A 25 10.00 8.39 -3.96
CA GLN A 25 10.60 9.34 -4.91
C GLN A 25 10.03 10.75 -4.73
N ALA A 26 10.80 11.76 -5.14
CA ALA A 26 10.39 13.17 -5.01
C ALA A 26 9.10 13.50 -5.80
N ILE A 27 8.85 12.81 -6.92
CA ILE A 27 7.60 12.96 -7.67
C ILE A 27 6.39 12.46 -6.87
N ALA A 28 6.54 11.36 -6.13
CA ALA A 28 5.52 10.84 -5.24
C ALA A 28 5.28 11.77 -4.05
N LYS A 29 6.33 12.42 -3.55
CA LYS A 29 6.20 13.49 -2.54
C LYS A 29 5.36 14.64 -3.04
N ARG A 30 5.67 15.14 -4.25
CA ARG A 30 5.01 16.30 -4.84
C ARG A 30 3.54 16.02 -5.18
N GLY A 31 3.25 14.80 -5.64
CA GLY A 31 1.89 14.37 -5.98
C GLY A 31 1.13 13.74 -4.82
N HIS A 32 1.73 13.64 -3.64
CA HIS A 32 1.14 13.05 -2.43
C HIS A 32 0.57 11.64 -2.64
N TYR A 33 1.41 10.73 -3.16
CA TYR A 33 1.09 9.32 -3.36
C TYR A 33 2.27 8.42 -2.95
N GLY A 34 2.14 7.10 -3.10
CA GLY A 34 3.22 6.17 -2.75
C GLY A 34 3.44 6.12 -1.24
N ALA A 35 4.70 6.14 -0.80
CA ALA A 35 5.05 6.07 0.62
C ALA A 35 4.60 7.29 1.43
N TYR A 36 4.12 8.36 0.79
CA TYR A 36 3.60 9.55 1.46
C TYR A 36 2.17 9.35 1.98
N LEU A 37 1.42 8.39 1.42
CA LEU A 37 0.12 7.99 1.97
C LEU A 37 0.24 7.25 3.30
N LEU A 38 1.43 6.75 3.66
CA LEU A 38 1.66 6.05 4.93
C LEU A 38 1.47 6.96 6.16
N ASP A 39 1.49 8.28 5.96
CA ASP A 39 1.15 9.26 7.00
C ASP A 39 -0.39 9.34 7.23
N GLU A 40 -1.19 8.75 6.34
CA GLU A 40 -2.67 8.73 6.34
C GLU A 40 -3.21 7.29 6.23
N PRO A 41 -2.98 6.42 7.24
CA PRO A 41 -3.38 5.02 7.16
C PRO A 41 -4.89 4.83 6.95
N ASP A 42 -5.71 5.70 7.52
CA ASP A 42 -7.18 5.65 7.37
C ASP A 42 -7.60 5.90 5.92
N LEU A 43 -6.90 6.79 5.21
CA LEU A 43 -7.12 7.02 3.78
C LEU A 43 -6.79 5.78 2.97
N ILE A 44 -5.65 5.13 3.22
CA ILE A 44 -5.28 3.89 2.51
C ILE A 44 -6.34 2.80 2.74
N VAL A 45 -6.74 2.59 3.99
CA VAL A 45 -7.75 1.59 4.37
C VAL A 45 -9.08 1.86 3.65
N SER A 46 -9.55 3.12 3.64
CA SER A 46 -10.79 3.48 2.94
C SER A 46 -10.72 3.27 1.42
N ILE A 47 -9.56 3.55 0.80
CA ILE A 47 -9.32 3.28 -0.63
C ILE A 47 -9.41 1.78 -0.90
N VAL A 48 -8.73 0.96 -0.12
CA VAL A 48 -8.71 -0.50 -0.30
C VAL A 48 -10.09 -1.10 -0.10
N GLN A 49 -10.80 -0.68 0.96
CA GLN A 49 -12.17 -1.12 1.23
C GLN A 49 -13.12 -0.78 0.08
N HIS A 50 -13.01 0.45 -0.45
CA HIS A 50 -13.83 0.89 -1.59
C HIS A 50 -13.52 0.07 -2.85
N LEU A 51 -12.25 -0.09 -3.20
CA LEU A 51 -11.84 -0.83 -4.40
C LEU A 51 -12.20 -2.31 -4.30
N SER A 52 -11.92 -2.95 -3.16
CA SER A 52 -12.23 -4.37 -2.95
C SER A 52 -13.73 -4.66 -2.94
N GLY A 53 -14.56 -3.69 -2.52
CA GLY A 53 -16.01 -3.84 -2.53
C GLY A 53 -16.68 -3.53 -3.88
N THR A 54 -15.95 -2.93 -4.83
CA THR A 54 -16.52 -2.46 -6.10
C THR A 54 -15.93 -3.15 -7.33
N LEU A 55 -14.67 -3.57 -7.30
CA LEU A 55 -14.00 -4.22 -8.42
C LEU A 55 -14.22 -5.74 -8.41
N ASP A 56 -14.31 -6.33 -9.59
CA ASP A 56 -14.48 -7.79 -9.77
C ASP A 56 -13.15 -8.56 -9.74
N VAL A 57 -12.03 -7.85 -9.61
CA VAL A 57 -10.67 -8.41 -9.49
C VAL A 57 -10.09 -8.11 -8.11
N PRO A 58 -9.25 -8.99 -7.55
CA PRO A 58 -8.64 -8.78 -6.25
C PRO A 58 -7.80 -7.51 -6.14
N VAL A 59 -7.79 -6.91 -4.94
CA VAL A 59 -6.98 -5.74 -4.62
C VAL A 59 -5.81 -6.17 -3.74
N CYS A 60 -4.60 -5.83 -4.18
CA CYS A 60 -3.34 -6.00 -3.48
C CYS A 60 -2.80 -4.64 -3.03
N VAL A 61 -1.91 -4.63 -2.04
CA VAL A 61 -1.27 -3.40 -1.56
C VAL A 61 0.21 -3.64 -1.38
N LYS A 62 1.02 -2.65 -1.75
CA LYS A 62 2.45 -2.63 -1.46
C LYS A 62 2.82 -1.47 -0.55
N ILE A 63 3.33 -1.78 0.65
CA ILE A 63 3.77 -0.78 1.64
C ILE A 63 5.29 -0.83 1.90
N ARG A 64 5.74 0.09 2.76
CA ARG A 64 7.02 0.04 3.47
C ARG A 64 6.77 -0.15 4.97
N VAL A 65 7.74 -0.68 5.69
CA VAL A 65 7.69 -0.68 7.16
C VAL A 65 7.59 0.74 7.72
N LEU A 66 6.78 0.90 8.76
CA LEU A 66 6.60 2.14 9.52
C LEU A 66 7.68 2.25 10.61
N PRO A 67 7.81 3.40 11.30
CA PRO A 67 8.83 3.59 12.35
C PRO A 67 8.80 2.56 13.48
N SER A 68 7.67 1.89 13.71
CA SER A 68 7.55 0.78 14.66
C SER A 68 6.91 -0.46 14.03
N ALA A 69 7.30 -1.63 14.52
CA ALA A 69 6.71 -2.91 14.14
C ALA A 69 5.20 -2.94 14.45
N ALA A 70 4.80 -2.43 15.63
CA ALA A 70 3.39 -2.35 16.02
C ALA A 70 2.56 -1.50 15.06
N ALA A 71 3.08 -0.37 14.58
CA ALA A 71 2.38 0.45 13.59
C ALA A 71 2.26 -0.29 12.24
N THR A 72 3.32 -0.97 11.81
CA THR A 72 3.31 -1.76 10.56
C THR A 72 2.28 -2.88 10.63
N LEU A 73 2.26 -3.64 11.74
CA LEU A 73 1.32 -4.72 11.97
C LEU A 73 -0.13 -4.20 12.05
N SER A 74 -0.35 -3.09 12.76
CA SER A 74 -1.66 -2.45 12.83
C SER A 74 -2.19 -2.08 11.45
N LEU A 75 -1.37 -1.45 10.60
CA LEU A 75 -1.77 -1.14 9.24
C LEU A 75 -2.02 -2.42 8.41
N ALA A 76 -1.16 -3.43 8.53
CA ALA A 76 -1.31 -4.69 7.80
C ALA A 76 -2.64 -5.39 8.10
N LEU A 77 -3.00 -5.51 9.38
CA LEU A 77 -4.28 -6.10 9.81
C LEU A 77 -5.47 -5.30 9.29
N ARG A 78 -5.42 -3.98 9.38
CA ARG A 78 -6.49 -3.11 8.87
C ARG A 78 -6.65 -3.20 7.35
N LEU A 79 -5.56 -3.37 6.61
CA LEU A 79 -5.60 -3.59 5.15
C LEU A 79 -6.21 -4.95 4.81
N GLN A 80 -5.88 -6.00 5.57
CA GLN A 80 -6.50 -7.31 5.44
C GLN A 80 -8.01 -7.23 5.67
N GLU A 81 -8.45 -6.57 6.76
CA GLU A 81 -9.87 -6.35 7.06
C GLU A 81 -10.59 -5.55 5.97
N ALA A 82 -9.88 -4.62 5.33
CA ALA A 82 -10.40 -3.85 4.20
C ALA A 82 -10.52 -4.64 2.88
N GLY A 83 -10.11 -5.91 2.84
CA GLY A 83 -10.21 -6.75 1.64
C GLY A 83 -8.94 -6.80 0.79
N CYS A 84 -7.79 -6.36 1.31
CA CYS A 84 -6.50 -6.63 0.68
C CYS A 84 -6.22 -8.13 0.68
N VAL A 85 -6.09 -8.75 -0.51
CA VAL A 85 -5.84 -10.20 -0.61
C VAL A 85 -4.36 -10.56 -0.54
N LEU A 86 -3.47 -9.61 -0.83
CA LEU A 86 -2.02 -9.78 -0.80
C LEU A 86 -1.35 -8.47 -0.42
N LEU A 87 -0.60 -8.50 0.68
CA LEU A 87 0.20 -7.38 1.16
C LEU A 87 1.68 -7.63 0.89
N THR A 88 2.30 -6.76 0.09
CA THR A 88 3.75 -6.74 -0.10
C THR A 88 4.39 -5.70 0.82
N VAL A 89 5.34 -6.13 1.66
CA VAL A 89 6.03 -5.22 2.59
C VAL A 89 7.49 -5.05 2.19
N HIS A 90 7.92 -3.80 1.98
CA HIS A 90 9.33 -3.48 1.86
C HIS A 90 9.90 -3.16 3.25
N GLY A 91 10.84 -3.99 3.73
CA GLY A 91 11.61 -3.84 4.99
C GLY A 91 12.49 -2.60 5.11
N ARG A 92 12.19 -1.50 4.42
CA ARG A 92 12.87 -0.21 4.60
C ARG A 92 11.81 0.87 4.80
N THR A 93 12.01 1.74 5.78
CA THR A 93 11.17 2.94 5.93
C THR A 93 11.26 3.85 4.71
N ARG A 94 10.32 4.79 4.59
CA ARG A 94 10.32 5.80 3.51
C ARG A 94 11.62 6.60 3.50
N GLU A 95 12.11 7.00 4.67
CA GLU A 95 13.27 7.87 4.88
C GLU A 95 14.56 7.21 4.42
N ARG A 96 14.67 5.88 4.59
CA ARG A 96 15.80 5.09 4.10
C ARG A 96 15.87 5.06 2.58
N LYS A 97 14.77 5.25 1.86
CA LYS A 97 14.70 5.12 0.39
C LYS A 97 15.31 3.78 -0.08
N SER A 98 16.48 3.84 -0.74
CA SER A 98 17.30 2.71 -1.19
C SER A 98 18.60 2.54 -0.40
N ARG A 99 18.79 3.29 0.70
CA ARG A 99 19.97 3.23 1.56
C ARG A 99 19.86 2.08 2.56
N GLY A 100 20.98 1.42 2.80
CA GLY A 100 21.11 0.32 3.76
C GLY A 100 20.37 -0.96 3.33
N GLU A 101 20.48 -1.99 4.16
CA GLU A 101 19.82 -3.28 3.93
C GLU A 101 18.34 -3.23 4.31
N ALA A 102 17.58 -4.19 3.79
CA ALA A 102 16.19 -4.38 4.17
C ALA A 102 16.14 -5.12 5.51
N ASP A 103 15.27 -4.66 6.40
CA ASP A 103 14.96 -5.32 7.66
C ASP A 103 13.97 -6.46 7.40
N TRP A 104 14.52 -7.67 7.29
CA TRP A 104 13.74 -8.89 7.10
C TRP A 104 13.06 -9.35 8.40
N ALA A 105 13.61 -8.99 9.56
CA ALA A 105 13.01 -9.32 10.85
C ALA A 105 11.67 -8.56 11.01
N ALA A 106 11.61 -7.31 10.56
CA ALA A 106 10.38 -6.53 10.54
C ALA A 106 9.29 -7.09 9.60
N ILE A 107 9.65 -7.91 8.59
CA ILE A 107 8.70 -8.57 7.70
C ILE A 107 8.22 -9.90 8.30
N ALA A 108 9.08 -10.60 9.05
CA ALA A 108 8.79 -11.89 9.66
C ALA A 108 7.95 -11.81 10.94
N ALA A 109 7.89 -10.63 11.58
CA ALA A 109 7.16 -10.36 12.82
C ALA A 109 5.65 -10.28 12.61
#